data_AF-A0A8S8YE00-F1
#
_entry.id   AF-A0A8S8YE00-F1
#
_cell.length_a   1.000
_cell.length_b   1.000
_cell.length_c   1.000
_cell.angle_alpha   90.00
_cell.angle_beta   90.00
_cell.angle_gamma   90.00
#
_symmetry.space_group_name_H-M   'P 1'
#
loop_
_entity.id
_entity.type
_entity.pdbx_description
1 polymer ?
#
loop_
_entity_poly.entity_id
_entity_poly.type
_entity_poly.pdbx_seq_one_letter_code
_entity_poly.pdbx_strand_id
1 'polypeptide(L)'
;MADELDRQEVSDRLVAIFSASLEGSELEKAIASVDKRLDKFEGKWAGLIKWAEQKYGLPEESGAEEVVEETEEVNGAESQPEVREEPVERANESSELTREEASARLEAIFRSNLEGQELEKLVASIDKRLDKFEGKWPKLILWAEEKYGPASEVPVHTETEHVEISETSGIEQTLELIISGNSEEALSNLKKMVSANPSDPDVWNAFSSYFSSIGKSGRANACEQKSQSLS
;
A
#
# COMPACT_ATOMS: atom_id res chain seq x y z
N MET A 1 -4.00 -36.83 -8.44
CA MET A 1 -4.68 -36.39 -9.67
C MET A 1 -4.64 -34.88 -9.63
N ALA A 2 -3.99 -34.24 -10.59
CA ALA A 2 -3.85 -32.79 -10.58
C ALA A 2 -5.25 -32.19 -10.78
N ASP A 3 -5.64 -31.33 -9.85
CA ASP A 3 -6.89 -30.59 -9.86
C ASP A 3 -6.84 -29.60 -11.04
N GLU A 4 -7.12 -30.10 -12.24
CA GLU A 4 -7.35 -29.27 -13.42
C GLU A 4 -8.69 -28.57 -13.21
N LEU A 5 -8.66 -27.44 -12.49
CA LEU A 5 -9.82 -26.53 -12.46
C LEU A 5 -10.22 -26.29 -13.92
N ASP A 6 -11.47 -26.61 -14.29
CA ASP A 6 -11.94 -26.41 -15.66
C ASP A 6 -12.30 -24.94 -15.88
N ARG A 7 -12.08 -24.43 -17.11
CA ARG A 7 -12.43 -23.06 -17.49
C ARG A 7 -13.88 -22.71 -17.11
N GLN A 8 -14.78 -23.68 -17.25
CA GLN A 8 -16.19 -23.55 -16.93
C GLN A 8 -16.41 -23.34 -15.42
N GLU A 9 -15.71 -24.11 -14.58
CA GLU A 9 -15.83 -24.05 -13.12
C GLU A 9 -15.30 -22.72 -12.56
N VAL A 10 -14.19 -22.24 -13.12
CA VAL A 10 -13.58 -20.97 -12.76
C VAL A 10 -14.49 -19.81 -13.19
N SER A 11 -15.12 -19.92 -14.36
CA SER A 11 -16.12 -18.95 -14.81
C SER A 11 -17.28 -18.86 -13.83
N ASP A 12 -17.86 -20.00 -13.46
CA ASP A 12 -19.03 -20.07 -12.59
C ASP A 12 -18.73 -19.45 -11.22
N ARG A 13 -17.56 -19.79 -10.65
CA ARG A 13 -17.10 -19.25 -9.37
C ARG A 13 -16.89 -17.73 -9.41
N LEU A 14 -16.33 -17.21 -10.50
CA LEU A 14 -16.18 -15.76 -10.70
C LEU A 14 -17.53 -15.05 -10.86
N VAL A 15 -18.49 -15.67 -11.54
CA VAL A 15 -19.85 -15.14 -11.69
C VAL A 15 -20.58 -15.15 -10.35
N ALA A 16 -20.43 -16.20 -9.54
CA ALA A 16 -20.97 -16.27 -8.18
C ALA A 16 -20.40 -15.17 -7.28
N ILE A 17 -19.09 -14.99 -7.29
CA ILE A 17 -18.41 -13.91 -6.54
C ILE A 17 -18.91 -12.52 -7.00
N PHE A 18 -19.01 -12.29 -8.31
CA PHE A 18 -19.47 -11.01 -8.83
C PHE A 18 -20.95 -10.78 -8.54
N SER A 19 -21.81 -11.79 -8.64
CA SER A 19 -23.25 -11.65 -8.35
C SER A 19 -23.57 -11.48 -6.87
N ALA A 20 -22.71 -12.00 -5.98
CA ALA A 20 -22.82 -11.76 -4.54
C ALA A 20 -22.43 -10.32 -4.14
N SER A 21 -21.57 -9.66 -4.93
CA SER A 21 -20.96 -8.37 -4.59
C SER A 21 -21.46 -7.19 -5.43
N LEU A 22 -21.88 -7.48 -6.68
CA LEU A 22 -22.29 -6.51 -7.69
C LEU A 22 -23.69 -6.85 -8.16
N GLU A 23 -24.49 -5.81 -8.44
CA GLU A 23 -25.85 -5.94 -8.95
C GLU A 23 -26.07 -5.04 -10.18
N GLY A 24 -27.08 -5.35 -10.98
CA GLY A 24 -27.47 -4.55 -12.14
C GLY A 24 -26.39 -4.42 -13.22
N SER A 25 -26.21 -3.22 -13.77
CA SER A 25 -25.32 -2.99 -14.93
C SER A 25 -23.84 -3.19 -14.64
N GLU A 26 -23.43 -3.22 -13.37
CA GLU A 26 -22.05 -3.51 -12.96
C GLU A 26 -21.77 -5.01 -12.97
N LEU A 27 -22.74 -5.81 -12.54
CA LEU A 27 -22.70 -7.27 -12.63
C LEU A 27 -22.63 -7.73 -14.09
N GLU A 28 -23.47 -7.20 -14.97
CA GLU A 28 -23.47 -7.57 -16.39
C GLU A 28 -22.12 -7.28 -17.07
N LYS A 29 -21.49 -6.15 -16.73
CA LYS A 29 -20.14 -5.82 -17.21
C LYS A 29 -19.07 -6.75 -16.63
N ALA A 30 -19.19 -7.11 -15.36
CA ALA A 30 -18.26 -8.01 -14.69
C ALA A 30 -18.34 -9.41 -15.32
N ILE A 31 -19.54 -9.96 -15.49
CA ILE A 31 -19.80 -11.25 -16.16
C ILE A 31 -19.30 -11.22 -17.61
N ALA A 32 -19.60 -10.16 -18.38
CA ALA A 32 -19.10 -10.01 -19.76
C ALA A 32 -17.55 -9.89 -19.83
N SER A 33 -16.90 -9.52 -18.73
CA SER A 33 -15.44 -9.49 -18.62
C SER A 33 -14.83 -10.79 -18.09
N VAL A 34 -15.62 -11.72 -17.54
CA VAL A 34 -15.14 -13.03 -17.03
C VAL A 34 -14.49 -13.82 -18.15
N ASP A 35 -15.18 -13.98 -19.29
CA ASP A 35 -14.67 -14.80 -20.40
C ASP A 35 -13.32 -14.27 -20.93
N LYS A 36 -13.17 -12.95 -21.05
CA LYS A 36 -11.90 -12.29 -21.41
C LYS A 36 -10.81 -12.47 -20.36
N ARG A 37 -11.17 -12.52 -19.07
CA ARG A 37 -10.20 -12.76 -18.00
C ARG A 37 -9.78 -14.23 -17.97
N LEU A 38 -10.68 -15.17 -18.23
CA LEU A 38 -10.33 -16.59 -18.32
C LEU A 38 -9.37 -16.88 -19.47
N ASP A 39 -9.58 -16.24 -20.63
CA ASP A 39 -8.67 -16.31 -21.79
C ASP A 39 -7.31 -15.68 -21.48
N LYS A 40 -7.30 -14.49 -20.88
CA LYS A 40 -6.06 -13.78 -20.50
C LYS A 40 -5.26 -14.49 -19.40
N PHE A 41 -5.93 -15.24 -18.54
CA PHE A 41 -5.35 -15.95 -17.40
C PHE A 41 -5.45 -17.47 -17.54
N GLU A 42 -5.46 -17.99 -18.78
CA GLU A 42 -5.44 -19.43 -19.06
C GLU A 42 -4.23 -20.11 -18.36
N GLY A 43 -4.53 -21.12 -17.53
CA GLY A 43 -3.54 -21.80 -16.68
C GLY A 43 -3.19 -21.10 -15.35
N LYS A 44 -3.77 -19.92 -15.06
CA LYS A 44 -3.63 -19.19 -13.77
C LYS A 44 -4.99 -18.92 -13.11
N TRP A 45 -5.94 -19.82 -13.33
CA TRP A 45 -7.32 -19.68 -12.89
C TRP A 45 -7.50 -19.67 -11.37
N ALA A 46 -6.74 -20.47 -10.62
CA ALA A 46 -6.78 -20.46 -9.16
C ALA A 46 -6.41 -19.08 -8.57
N GLY A 47 -5.48 -18.35 -9.20
CA GLY A 47 -5.13 -16.99 -8.80
C GLY A 47 -6.23 -15.98 -9.15
N LEU A 48 -6.95 -16.20 -10.24
CA LEU A 48 -8.06 -15.34 -10.67
C LEU A 48 -9.25 -15.44 -9.72
N ILE A 49 -9.57 -16.64 -9.25
CA ILE A 49 -10.62 -16.88 -8.24
C ILE A 49 -10.23 -16.20 -6.93
N LYS A 50 -9.02 -16.46 -6.40
CA LYS A 50 -8.53 -15.81 -5.18
C LYS A 50 -8.57 -14.29 -5.26
N TRP A 51 -8.19 -13.74 -6.40
CA TRP A 51 -8.26 -12.30 -6.64
C TRP A 51 -9.71 -11.79 -6.57
N ALA A 52 -10.65 -12.50 -7.17
CA ALA A 52 -12.05 -12.11 -7.15
C ALA A 52 -12.64 -12.23 -5.75
N GLU A 53 -12.38 -13.34 -5.05
CA GLU A 53 -12.77 -13.54 -3.64
C GLU A 53 -12.23 -12.40 -2.75
N GLN A 54 -10.98 -11.98 -2.95
CA GLN A 54 -10.39 -10.89 -2.18
C GLN A 54 -10.99 -9.51 -2.54
N LYS A 55 -11.37 -9.30 -3.81
CA LYS A 55 -11.87 -8.01 -4.30
C LYS A 55 -13.35 -7.78 -4.05
N TYR A 56 -14.14 -8.85 -4.09
CA TYR A 56 -15.60 -8.80 -4.10
C TYR A 56 -16.21 -9.57 -2.92
N GLY A 57 -15.41 -10.34 -2.18
CA GLY A 57 -15.84 -11.17 -1.05
C GLY A 57 -16.03 -12.63 -1.47
N LEU A 58 -15.90 -13.55 -0.50
CA LEU A 58 -16.37 -14.91 -0.69
C LEU A 58 -17.90 -14.86 -0.86
N PRO A 59 -18.48 -15.54 -1.85
CA PRO A 59 -19.91 -15.80 -1.83
C PRO A 59 -20.14 -16.69 -0.61
N GLU A 60 -20.82 -16.18 0.41
CA GLU A 60 -21.36 -17.03 1.47
C GLU A 60 -22.27 -18.06 0.78
N GLU A 61 -21.79 -19.30 0.67
CA GLU A 61 -22.69 -20.45 0.63
C GLU A 61 -23.41 -20.48 1.98
N SER A 62 -24.55 -19.79 2.03
CA SER A 62 -25.53 -20.01 3.06
C SER A 62 -26.11 -21.41 2.88
N GLY A 63 -25.56 -22.36 3.66
CA GLY A 63 -26.27 -23.55 4.11
C GLY A 63 -25.93 -24.87 3.42
N ALA A 64 -24.89 -25.55 3.92
CA ALA A 64 -24.89 -27.02 4.00
C ALA A 64 -24.22 -27.46 5.31
N GLU A 65 -24.93 -28.32 6.01
CA GLU A 65 -24.66 -28.88 7.33
C GLU A 65 -23.33 -29.64 7.41
N GLU A 66 -22.78 -29.63 8.63
CA GLU A 66 -22.12 -30.76 9.30
C GLU A 66 -20.91 -31.42 8.61
N VAL A 67 -19.70 -31.08 9.07
CA VAL A 67 -18.85 -32.09 9.73
C VAL A 67 -17.90 -31.45 10.73
N VAL A 68 -18.24 -31.72 11.98
CA VAL A 68 -17.35 -31.77 13.14
C VAL A 68 -16.22 -32.79 12.92
N GLU A 69 -14.99 -32.38 13.26
CA GLU A 69 -13.91 -33.27 13.75
C GLU A 69 -12.96 -32.32 14.52
N GLU A 70 -13.29 -31.90 15.74
CA GLU A 70 -13.03 -32.61 17.00
C GLU A 70 -11.61 -33.22 17.05
N THR A 71 -10.71 -32.54 17.76
CA THR A 71 -9.85 -33.20 18.75
C THR A 71 -9.70 -32.27 19.96
N GLU A 72 -10.49 -32.58 20.99
CA GLU A 72 -10.25 -32.30 22.41
C GLU A 72 -8.80 -32.70 22.81
N GLU A 73 -8.16 -32.12 23.83
CA GLU A 73 -8.42 -32.40 25.26
C GLU A 73 -7.51 -31.46 26.12
N VAL A 74 -8.06 -30.49 26.85
CA VAL A 74 -8.38 -30.43 28.30
C VAL A 74 -7.20 -30.47 29.29
N ASN A 75 -7.03 -29.36 30.05
CA ASN A 75 -6.91 -29.24 31.52
C ASN A 75 -6.36 -27.82 31.85
N GLY A 76 -6.91 -26.96 32.70
CA GLY A 76 -7.86 -27.10 33.80
C GLY A 76 -7.25 -26.45 35.06
N ALA A 77 -7.87 -25.37 35.56
CA ALA A 77 -7.78 -24.82 36.94
C ALA A 77 -6.39 -24.34 37.45
N GLU A 78 -6.18 -23.28 38.24
CA GLU A 78 -6.99 -22.48 39.17
C GLU A 78 -6.13 -21.30 39.69
N SER A 79 -6.77 -20.27 40.26
CA SER A 79 -6.24 -19.26 41.21
C SER A 79 -5.49 -18.00 40.70
N GLN A 80 -6.19 -16.87 40.83
CA GLN A 80 -5.70 -15.49 41.06
C GLN A 80 -4.91 -15.38 42.41
N PRO A 81 -4.33 -14.23 42.83
CA PRO A 81 -4.26 -12.89 42.21
C PRO A 81 -2.86 -12.19 42.24
N GLU A 82 -2.78 -11.06 41.52
CA GLU A 82 -2.03 -9.85 41.88
C GLU A 82 -0.49 -9.87 41.90
N VAL A 83 0.13 -9.45 40.79
CA VAL A 83 1.16 -8.39 40.77
C VAL A 83 1.08 -7.65 39.42
N ARG A 84 0.56 -6.42 39.51
CA ARG A 84 1.01 -5.20 38.83
C ARG A 84 2.16 -5.39 37.84
N GLU A 85 1.91 -5.15 36.56
CA GLU A 85 2.74 -4.38 35.62
C GLU A 85 2.04 -4.35 34.23
N GLU A 86 1.71 -3.13 33.81
CA GLU A 86 1.44 -2.61 32.46
C GLU A 86 0.87 -3.58 31.39
N PRO A 87 -0.36 -3.37 30.87
CA PRO A 87 -0.88 -4.20 29.80
C PRO A 87 -0.14 -3.91 28.49
N VAL A 88 0.80 -4.79 28.18
CA VAL A 88 1.21 -5.09 26.81
C VAL A 88 0.03 -5.81 26.15
N GLU A 89 -0.95 -5.06 25.63
CA GLU A 89 -1.94 -5.63 24.72
C GLU A 89 -1.33 -5.76 23.33
N ARG A 90 -0.77 -6.95 23.10
CA ARG A 90 -0.41 -7.45 21.79
C ARG A 90 -1.66 -8.10 21.18
N ALA A 91 -2.07 -7.58 20.03
CA ALA A 91 -2.77 -8.27 18.95
C ALA A 91 -4.17 -8.86 19.26
N ASN A 92 -5.18 -8.00 19.13
CA ASN A 92 -6.50 -8.42 18.62
C ASN A 92 -6.72 -7.73 17.26
N GLU A 93 -6.19 -8.34 16.20
CA GLU A 93 -6.26 -7.88 14.81
C GLU A 93 -7.65 -8.11 14.23
N SER A 94 -8.62 -7.34 14.68
CA SER A 94 -9.97 -7.28 14.10
C SER A 94 -10.50 -5.85 14.12
N SER A 95 -10.06 -5.06 13.14
CA SER A 95 -10.84 -4.01 12.43
C SER A 95 -11.86 -3.17 13.21
N GLU A 96 -11.54 -2.68 14.41
CA GLU A 96 -12.25 -1.57 15.04
C GLU A 96 -11.23 -0.48 15.35
N LEU A 97 -10.95 0.39 14.37
CA LEU A 97 -10.18 1.63 14.58
C LEU A 97 -10.81 2.33 15.79
N THR A 98 -10.10 2.42 16.91
CA THR A 98 -10.62 3.07 18.12
C THR A 98 -10.57 4.60 17.97
N ARG A 99 -11.34 5.34 18.79
CA ARG A 99 -11.35 6.81 18.79
C ARG A 99 -9.94 7.37 18.96
N GLU A 100 -9.18 6.75 19.86
CA GLU A 100 -7.80 7.12 20.17
C GLU A 100 -6.87 6.88 18.99
N GLU A 101 -6.93 5.70 18.35
CA GLU A 101 -6.15 5.42 17.14
C GLU A 101 -6.50 6.37 15.99
N ALA A 102 -7.78 6.67 15.80
CA ALA A 102 -8.21 7.61 14.78
C ALA A 102 -7.70 9.03 15.03
N SER A 103 -7.71 9.46 16.30
CA SER A 103 -7.15 10.74 16.73
C SER A 103 -5.65 10.81 16.51
N ALA A 104 -4.94 9.73 16.85
CA ALA A 104 -3.50 9.61 16.70
C ALA A 104 -3.10 9.62 15.22
N ARG A 105 -3.83 8.90 14.35
CA ARG A 105 -3.57 8.91 12.90
C ARG A 105 -3.84 10.28 12.28
N LEU A 106 -4.94 10.93 12.63
CA LEU A 106 -5.23 12.29 12.15
C LEU A 106 -4.20 13.31 12.62
N GLU A 107 -3.78 13.21 13.88
CA GLU A 107 -2.75 14.07 14.44
C GLU A 107 -1.40 13.81 13.76
N ALA A 108 -1.03 12.56 13.52
CA ALA A 108 0.19 12.21 12.80
C ALA A 108 0.18 12.78 11.37
N ILE A 109 -0.95 12.65 10.65
CA ILE A 109 -1.09 13.21 9.30
C ILE A 109 -0.91 14.73 9.31
N PHE A 110 -1.54 15.43 10.26
CA PHE A 110 -1.41 16.88 10.35
C PHE A 110 -0.01 17.29 10.79
N ARG A 111 0.58 16.65 11.79
CA ARG A 111 1.94 16.96 12.27
C ARG A 111 3.01 16.70 11.23
N SER A 112 2.81 15.71 10.35
CA SER A 112 3.76 15.40 9.27
C SER A 112 3.66 16.35 8.08
N ASN A 113 2.51 16.98 7.84
CA ASN A 113 2.27 17.76 6.62
C ASN A 113 1.96 19.24 6.87
N LEU A 114 1.73 19.64 8.13
CA LEU A 114 1.40 21.00 8.54
C LEU A 114 2.24 21.40 9.75
N GLU A 115 2.60 22.68 9.81
CA GLU A 115 3.39 23.26 10.89
C GLU A 115 2.80 24.60 11.38
N GLY A 116 3.20 25.03 12.58
CA GLY A 116 2.79 26.30 13.16
C GLY A 116 1.31 26.40 13.52
N GLN A 117 0.71 27.58 13.34
CA GLN A 117 -0.64 27.90 13.83
C GLN A 117 -1.75 27.09 13.14
N GLU A 118 -1.50 26.55 11.95
CA GLU A 118 -2.46 25.74 11.20
C GLU A 118 -2.57 24.32 11.76
N LEU A 119 -1.44 23.76 12.18
CA LEU A 119 -1.38 22.48 12.89
C LEU A 119 -2.17 22.54 14.20
N GLU A 120 -1.90 23.54 15.06
CA GLU A 120 -2.56 23.67 16.37
C GLU A 120 -4.08 23.80 16.24
N LYS A 121 -4.56 24.55 15.24
CA LYS A 121 -6.00 24.68 14.95
C LYS A 121 -6.62 23.35 14.52
N LEU A 122 -5.94 22.59 13.68
CA LEU A 122 -6.45 21.34 13.17
C LEU A 122 -6.40 20.23 14.22
N VAL A 123 -5.33 20.13 14.99
CA VAL A 123 -5.18 19.23 16.14
C VAL A 123 -6.25 19.51 17.19
N ALA A 124 -6.46 20.79 17.56
CA ALA A 124 -7.56 21.16 18.47
C ALA A 124 -8.96 20.90 17.90
N SER A 125 -9.08 20.76 16.57
CA SER A 125 -10.32 20.40 15.89
C SER A 125 -10.48 18.90 15.67
N ILE A 126 -9.46 18.06 15.91
CA ILE A 126 -9.54 16.60 15.73
C ILE A 126 -10.63 16.03 16.61
N ASP A 127 -10.66 16.38 17.90
CA ASP A 127 -11.63 15.82 18.85
C ASP A 127 -13.08 16.12 18.43
N LYS A 128 -13.35 17.36 18.00
CA LYS A 128 -14.65 17.77 17.43
C LYS A 128 -15.00 17.05 16.13
N ARG A 129 -14.00 16.74 15.29
CA ARG A 129 -14.22 15.99 14.04
C ARG A 129 -14.45 14.51 14.33
N LEU A 130 -13.77 13.93 15.31
CA LEU A 130 -14.00 12.54 15.71
C LEU A 130 -15.38 12.33 16.31
N ASP A 131 -15.86 13.28 17.12
CA ASP A 131 -17.22 13.30 17.66
C ASP A 131 -18.26 13.42 16.53
N LYS A 132 -18.06 14.35 15.58
CA LYS A 132 -18.95 14.54 14.43
C LYS A 132 -18.94 13.37 13.43
N PHE A 133 -17.85 12.63 13.37
CA PHE A 133 -17.63 11.50 12.46
C PHE A 133 -17.47 10.17 13.21
N GLU A 134 -18.11 10.04 14.38
CA GLU A 134 -18.13 8.80 15.17
C GLU A 134 -18.62 7.61 14.31
N GLY A 135 -17.83 6.53 14.29
CA GLY A 135 -18.05 5.37 13.41
C GLY A 135 -17.66 5.56 11.93
N LYS A 136 -17.20 6.75 11.53
CA LYS A 136 -16.65 7.05 10.19
C LYS A 136 -15.19 7.49 10.24
N TRP A 137 -14.50 7.17 11.32
CA TRP A 137 -13.08 7.49 11.51
C TRP A 137 -12.15 6.99 10.39
N PRO A 138 -12.33 5.78 9.80
CA PRO A 138 -11.49 5.34 8.68
C PRO A 138 -11.60 6.27 7.47
N LYS A 139 -12.82 6.79 7.19
CA LYS A 139 -13.04 7.76 6.10
C LYS A 139 -12.43 9.13 6.41
N LEU A 140 -12.42 9.53 7.68
CA LEU A 140 -11.83 10.79 8.11
C LEU A 140 -10.30 10.75 7.99
N ILE A 141 -9.68 9.62 8.34
CA ILE A 141 -8.24 9.38 8.18
C ILE A 141 -7.88 9.39 6.69
N LEU A 142 -8.59 8.63 5.85
CA LEU A 142 -8.41 8.65 4.40
C LEU A 142 -8.56 10.06 3.79
N TRP A 143 -9.55 10.83 4.26
CA TRP A 143 -9.72 12.21 3.85
C TRP A 143 -8.52 13.07 4.25
N ALA A 144 -7.98 12.89 5.44
CA ALA A 144 -6.80 13.63 5.88
C ALA A 144 -5.56 13.22 5.09
N GLU A 145 -5.38 11.92 4.82
CA GLU A 145 -4.29 11.43 3.97
C GLU A 145 -4.40 11.97 2.54
N GLU A 146 -5.60 12.08 1.99
CA GLU A 146 -5.83 12.64 0.65
C GLU A 146 -5.66 14.17 0.62
N LYS A 147 -6.06 14.87 1.68
CA LYS A 147 -5.98 16.34 1.75
C LYS A 147 -4.60 16.86 2.09
N TYR A 148 -3.88 16.15 2.96
CA TYR A 148 -2.64 16.62 3.53
C TYR A 148 -1.45 15.72 3.18
N GLY A 149 -1.67 14.46 2.82
CA GLY A 149 -0.63 13.46 2.58
C GLY A 149 -0.61 12.39 3.67
N PRO A 150 -0.03 11.21 3.42
CA PRO A 150 0.08 10.16 4.43
C PRO A 150 0.94 10.62 5.62
N ALA A 151 0.63 10.12 6.82
CA ALA A 151 1.51 10.26 7.98
C ALA A 151 2.78 9.45 7.73
N SER A 152 3.86 10.11 7.33
CA SER A 152 5.11 9.43 7.03
C SER A 152 5.76 8.96 8.33
N GLU A 153 5.84 7.63 8.54
CA GLU A 153 6.61 6.97 9.61
C GLU A 153 8.13 7.08 9.38
N VAL A 154 8.66 8.30 9.30
CA VAL A 154 10.10 8.52 9.43
C VAL A 154 10.39 9.55 10.52
N PRO A 155 10.81 9.11 11.72
CA PRO A 155 11.40 10.01 12.69
C PRO A 155 12.89 10.18 12.35
N VAL A 156 13.25 11.26 11.67
CA VAL A 156 14.48 12.05 11.89
C VAL A 156 14.13 13.49 11.49
N HIS A 157 13.61 14.28 12.43
CA HIS A 157 14.31 15.44 13.02
C HIS A 157 14.78 16.45 11.95
N THR A 158 13.99 17.49 11.68
CA THR A 158 14.20 18.87 12.20
C THR A 158 15.64 19.35 12.09
N GLU A 159 15.91 20.26 11.14
CA GLU A 159 16.33 21.61 11.51
C GLU A 159 16.15 22.56 10.32
N THR A 160 15.57 23.71 10.62
CA THR A 160 15.60 24.91 9.81
C THR A 160 17.05 25.33 9.61
N GLU A 161 17.67 24.96 8.50
CA GLU A 161 18.80 25.74 8.00
C GLU A 161 18.72 25.86 6.48
N HIS A 162 18.85 27.11 6.06
CA HIS A 162 18.98 27.55 4.70
C HIS A 162 20.32 27.02 4.17
N VAL A 163 20.37 25.77 3.72
CA VAL A 163 21.58 25.18 3.15
C VAL A 163 21.23 24.48 1.86
N GLU A 164 21.91 24.90 0.80
CA GLU A 164 22.18 24.15 -0.41
C GLU A 164 22.23 22.63 -0.12
N ILE A 165 21.10 21.94 -0.27
CA ILE A 165 21.08 20.49 -0.35
C ILE A 165 21.71 20.16 -1.68
N SER A 166 23.01 19.93 -1.64
CA SER A 166 23.84 19.43 -2.72
C SER A 166 23.06 18.35 -3.46
N GLU A 167 22.65 18.65 -4.70
CA GLU A 167 21.98 17.72 -5.62
C GLU A 167 22.78 16.39 -5.72
N THR A 168 24.08 16.43 -5.44
CA THR A 168 25.00 15.30 -5.33
C THR A 168 24.53 14.21 -4.33
N SER A 169 23.94 14.56 -3.19
CA SER A 169 23.62 13.58 -2.14
C SER A 169 22.45 12.67 -2.52
N GLY A 170 21.50 13.16 -3.32
CA GLY A 170 20.42 12.34 -3.90
C GLY A 170 20.90 11.43 -5.03
N ILE A 171 21.90 11.90 -5.78
CA ILE A 171 22.52 11.13 -6.88
C ILE A 171 23.33 9.96 -6.32
N GLU A 172 24.15 10.21 -5.29
CA GLU A 172 24.95 9.17 -4.64
C GLU A 172 24.10 8.03 -4.08
N GLN A 173 23.02 8.35 -3.37
CA GLN A 173 22.04 7.34 -2.90
C GLN A 173 21.43 6.55 -4.06
N THR A 174 21.12 7.24 -5.16
CA THR A 174 20.54 6.61 -6.34
C THR A 174 21.54 5.68 -7.03
N LEU A 175 22.82 6.05 -7.09
CA LEU A 175 23.89 5.19 -7.60
C LEU A 175 24.11 3.95 -6.71
N GLU A 176 24.00 4.09 -5.39
CA GLU A 176 24.08 2.95 -4.46
C GLU A 176 22.93 1.96 -4.68
N LEU A 177 21.70 2.44 -4.91
CA LEU A 177 20.56 1.59 -5.28
C LEU A 177 20.80 0.84 -6.60
N ILE A 178 21.42 1.49 -7.59
CA ILE A 178 21.78 0.87 -8.88
C ILE A 178 22.80 -0.26 -8.67
N ILE A 179 23.83 -0.03 -7.84
CA ILE A 179 24.87 -1.02 -7.52
C ILE A 179 24.29 -2.18 -6.70
N SER A 180 23.38 -1.87 -5.77
CA SER A 180 22.68 -2.85 -4.94
C SER A 180 21.65 -3.68 -5.71
N GLY A 181 21.41 -3.35 -6.99
CA GLY A 181 20.46 -4.04 -7.87
C GLY A 181 19.01 -3.61 -7.70
N ASN A 182 18.74 -2.62 -6.85
CA ASN A 182 17.40 -2.11 -6.57
C ASN A 182 16.95 -1.12 -7.67
N SER A 183 16.68 -1.69 -8.84
CA SER A 183 16.45 -0.97 -10.10
C SER A 183 15.15 -0.13 -10.09
N GLU A 184 14.15 -0.53 -9.32
CA GLU A 184 12.85 0.16 -9.30
C GLU A 184 12.90 1.45 -8.49
N GLU A 185 13.52 1.41 -7.30
CA GLU A 185 13.72 2.58 -6.45
C GLU A 185 14.70 3.57 -7.09
N ALA A 186 15.79 3.07 -7.67
CA ALA A 186 16.73 3.90 -8.42
C ALA A 186 16.01 4.68 -9.54
N LEU A 187 15.17 4.01 -10.34
CA LEU A 187 14.43 4.67 -11.41
C LEU A 187 13.41 5.69 -10.88
N SER A 188 12.76 5.40 -9.75
CA SER A 188 11.83 6.32 -9.10
C SER A 188 12.54 7.61 -8.68
N ASN A 189 13.71 7.49 -8.03
CA ASN A 189 14.52 8.65 -7.64
C ASN A 189 15.00 9.44 -8.86
N LEU A 190 15.58 8.78 -9.86
CA LEU A 190 16.01 9.43 -11.10
C LEU A 190 14.88 10.24 -11.77
N LYS A 191 13.66 9.70 -11.81
CA LYS A 191 12.48 10.41 -12.36
C LYS A 191 12.14 11.66 -11.55
N LYS A 192 12.21 11.61 -10.23
CA LYS A 192 11.99 12.78 -9.38
C LYS A 192 13.05 13.84 -9.65
N MET A 193 14.32 13.43 -9.73
CA MET A 193 15.44 14.35 -9.95
C MET A 193 15.36 15.05 -11.30
N VAL A 194 15.11 14.32 -12.39
CA VAL A 194 14.97 14.94 -13.73
C VAL A 194 13.72 15.81 -13.84
N SER A 195 12.68 15.52 -13.05
CA SER A 195 11.48 16.37 -13.00
C SER A 195 11.75 17.68 -12.25
N ALA A 196 12.60 17.66 -11.23
CA ALA A 196 13.02 18.84 -10.49
C ALA A 196 14.02 19.69 -11.31
N ASN A 197 15.04 19.05 -11.90
CA ASN A 197 16.05 19.71 -12.69
C ASN A 197 16.40 18.89 -13.97
N PRO A 198 15.70 19.14 -15.09
CA PRO A 198 15.90 18.39 -16.32
C PRO A 198 17.21 18.74 -17.06
N SER A 199 17.88 19.80 -16.64
CA SER A 199 19.14 20.27 -17.23
C SER A 199 20.36 19.83 -16.43
N ASP A 200 20.18 19.06 -15.35
CA ASP A 200 21.28 18.61 -14.51
C ASP A 200 22.09 17.48 -15.17
N PRO A 201 23.40 17.69 -15.47
CA PRO A 201 24.21 16.69 -16.15
C PRO A 201 24.43 15.43 -15.30
N ASP A 202 24.50 15.55 -13.97
CA ASP A 202 24.75 14.41 -13.08
C ASP A 202 23.55 13.45 -13.00
N VAL A 203 22.32 13.97 -13.03
CA VAL A 203 21.08 13.18 -13.14
C VAL A 203 21.07 12.35 -14.42
N TRP A 204 21.48 12.95 -15.55
CA TRP A 204 21.59 12.22 -16.82
C TRP A 204 22.69 11.16 -16.79
N ASN A 205 23.79 11.41 -16.07
CA ASN A 205 24.84 10.43 -15.85
C ASN A 205 24.35 9.25 -14.98
N ALA A 206 23.58 9.54 -13.94
CA ALA A 206 22.96 8.52 -13.11
C ALA A 206 21.92 7.68 -13.89
N PHE A 207 21.15 8.30 -14.80
CA PHE A 207 20.32 7.56 -15.77
C PHE A 207 21.15 6.66 -16.70
N SER A 208 22.33 7.10 -17.14
CA SER A 208 23.24 6.27 -17.92
C SER A 208 23.67 5.03 -17.14
N SER A 209 24.11 5.22 -15.89
CA SER A 209 24.52 4.15 -14.99
C SER A 209 23.39 3.15 -14.73
N TYR A 210 22.17 3.64 -14.50
CA TYR A 210 20.97 2.80 -14.37
C TYR A 210 20.72 1.95 -15.62
N PHE A 211 20.67 2.57 -16.80
CA PHE A 211 20.41 1.84 -18.05
C PHE A 211 21.53 0.84 -18.38
N SER A 212 22.78 1.14 -18.02
CA SER A 212 23.90 0.22 -18.17
C SER A 212 23.73 -1.01 -17.27
N SER A 213 23.35 -0.81 -16.00
CA SER A 213 23.10 -1.88 -15.02
C SER A 213 22.02 -2.87 -15.50
N ILE A 214 20.94 -2.39 -16.13
CA ILE A 214 19.88 -3.24 -16.69
C ILE A 214 20.15 -3.75 -18.12
N GLY A 215 21.37 -3.58 -18.64
CA GLY A 215 21.79 -4.07 -19.97
C GLY A 215 21.22 -3.30 -21.15
N LYS A 216 20.77 -2.06 -20.96
CA LYS A 216 20.21 -1.17 -22.00
C LYS A 216 21.25 -0.16 -22.48
N SER A 217 22.39 -0.64 -22.98
CA SER A 217 23.55 0.18 -23.36
C SER A 217 23.24 1.31 -24.37
N GLY A 218 22.30 1.09 -25.30
CA GLY A 218 21.90 2.13 -26.24
C GLY A 218 21.22 3.33 -25.57
N ARG A 219 20.42 3.09 -24.52
CA ARG A 219 19.81 4.16 -23.72
C ARG A 219 20.82 4.81 -22.80
N ALA A 220 21.73 4.02 -22.23
CA ALA A 220 22.82 4.53 -21.41
C ALA A 220 23.66 5.57 -22.18
N ASN A 221 24.12 5.22 -23.39
CA ASN A 221 24.89 6.13 -24.24
C ASN A 221 24.11 7.38 -24.66
N ALA A 222 22.79 7.30 -24.81
CA ALA A 222 21.97 8.48 -25.11
C ALA A 222 21.89 9.43 -23.90
N CYS A 223 21.76 8.89 -22.69
CA CYS A 223 21.79 9.65 -21.45
C CYS A 223 23.16 10.28 -21.19
N GLU A 224 24.26 9.56 -21.45
CA GLU A 224 25.62 10.10 -21.32
C GLU A 224 25.90 11.24 -22.31
N GLN A 225 25.52 11.10 -23.58
CA GLN A 225 25.64 12.18 -24.56
C GLN A 225 24.80 13.41 -24.14
N LYS A 226 23.62 13.18 -23.56
CA LYS A 226 22.77 14.25 -23.04
C LYS A 226 23.43 14.97 -21.86
N SER A 227 24.01 14.24 -20.92
CA SER A 227 24.80 14.76 -19.81
C SER A 227 25.97 15.62 -20.31
N GLN A 228 26.79 15.10 -21.23
CA GLN A 228 27.91 15.82 -21.83
C GLN A 228 27.50 17.10 -22.58
N SER A 229 26.30 17.13 -23.14
CA SER A 229 25.77 18.32 -23.83
C SER A 229 25.29 19.41 -22.86
N LEU A 230 25.14 19.06 -21.57
CA LEU A 230 24.66 19.95 -20.50
C LEU A 230 25.79 20.41 -19.56
N SER A 231 26.96 19.75 -19.59
CA SER A 231 28.20 20.15 -18.90
C SER A 231 28.92 21.34 -19.54
#